data_AF-A0A9D5N794-F1
#
_entry.id   AF-A0A9D5N794-F1
#
_cell.length_a   1.000
_cell.length_b   1.000
_cell.length_c   1.000
_cell.angle_alpha   90.00
_cell.angle_beta   90.00
_cell.angle_gamma   90.00
#
_symmetry.space_group_name_H-M   'P 1'
#
loop_
_entity.id
_entity.type
_entity.pdbx_description
1 polymer ?
#
loop_
_entity_poly.entity_id
_entity_poly.type
_entity_poly.pdbx_seq_one_letter_code
_entity_poly.pdbx_strand_id
1 'polypeptide(L)'
;MESMKNRKPLVWIAGLLVAALLMFGLYKAFGPKPAEGSKSVVVEVENDKAEVKTYNAKTDVQYLSELMDELKASTDFTYEGTGGEYGLYINSVNGLTADYDKDGAYWALYVNGEYGQYGADQQPVNDGETYRFKYEIYDESYDG
;
A
#
# COMPACT_ATOMS: atom_id res chain seq x y z
N MET A 1 -57.78 43.75 11.46
CA MET A 1 -56.74 43.11 10.64
C MET A 1 -55.91 42.22 11.56
N GLU A 2 -56.31 40.96 11.70
CA GLU A 2 -55.59 39.97 12.51
C GLU A 2 -54.55 39.27 11.62
N SER A 3 -53.29 39.26 12.04
CA SER A 3 -52.20 38.64 11.30
C SER A 3 -52.37 37.11 11.31
N MET A 4 -52.52 36.50 10.14
CA MET A 4 -52.51 35.04 10.01
C MET A 4 -51.10 34.50 10.33
N LYS A 5 -50.94 33.98 11.55
CA LYS A 5 -49.74 33.24 12.00
C LYS A 5 -49.68 31.90 11.29
N ASN A 6 -48.98 31.84 10.16
CA ASN A 6 -48.66 30.60 9.45
C ASN A 6 -47.77 29.72 10.33
N ARG A 7 -48.35 28.68 10.94
CA ARG A 7 -47.64 27.66 11.76
C ARG A 7 -46.96 26.58 10.92
N LYS A 8 -47.15 26.60 9.60
CA LYS A 8 -46.58 25.66 8.64
C LYS A 8 -45.04 25.73 8.56
N PRO A 9 -44.35 26.88 8.42
CA PRO A 9 -42.89 26.90 8.30
C PRO A 9 -42.17 26.29 9.52
N LEU A 10 -42.70 26.43 10.73
CA LEU A 10 -42.06 25.92 11.95
C LEU A 10 -42.08 24.39 12.05
N VAL A 11 -43.16 23.74 11.58
CA VAL A 11 -43.27 22.27 11.55
C VAL A 11 -42.30 21.67 10.53
N TRP A 12 -42.12 22.34 9.38
CA TRP A 12 -41.16 21.91 8.36
C TRP A 12 -39.70 22.07 8.82
N ILE A 13 -39.37 23.14 9.57
CA ILE A 13 -38.03 23.35 10.13
C ILE A 13 -37.70 22.31 11.20
N ALA A 14 -38.65 22.00 12.10
CA ALA A 14 -38.45 20.97 13.12
C ALA A 14 -38.25 19.58 12.49
N GLY A 15 -39.01 19.26 11.43
CA GLY A 15 -38.83 18.01 10.67
C GLY A 15 -37.45 17.92 9.98
N LEU A 16 -36.98 19.00 9.38
CA LEU A 16 -35.65 19.06 8.75
C LEU A 16 -34.51 18.87 9.76
N LEU A 17 -34.63 19.43 10.96
CA LEU A 17 -33.62 19.27 12.02
C LEU A 17 -33.55 17.83 12.53
N VAL A 18 -34.68 17.16 12.70
CA VAL A 18 -34.72 15.75 13.10
C VAL A 18 -34.15 14.85 12.00
N ALA A 19 -34.50 15.11 10.74
CA ALA A 19 -33.94 14.39 9.60
C ALA A 19 -32.42 14.59 9.48
N ALA A 20 -31.91 15.80 9.73
CA ALA A 20 -30.47 16.11 9.70
C ALA A 20 -29.71 15.38 10.82
N LEU A 21 -30.25 15.33 12.04
CA LEU A 21 -29.64 14.58 13.15
C LEU A 21 -29.64 13.07 12.90
N LEU A 22 -30.72 12.54 12.31
CA LEU A 22 -30.79 11.13 11.92
C LEU A 22 -29.79 10.82 10.79
N MET A 23 -29.70 11.66 9.76
CA MET A 23 -28.69 11.49 8.71
C MET A 23 -27.26 11.61 9.24
N PHE A 24 -27.00 12.52 10.19
CA PHE A 24 -25.68 12.65 10.82
C PHE A 24 -25.33 11.42 11.68
N GLY A 25 -26.29 10.89 12.44
CA GLY A 25 -26.13 9.65 13.20
C GLY A 25 -25.88 8.44 12.30
N LEU A 26 -26.62 8.33 11.19
CA LEU A 26 -26.41 7.28 10.19
C LEU A 26 -25.05 7.43 9.50
N TYR A 27 -24.62 8.65 9.19
CA TYR A 27 -23.29 8.90 8.63
C TYR A 27 -22.17 8.54 9.60
N LYS A 28 -22.35 8.74 10.92
CA LYS A 28 -21.37 8.30 11.93
C LYS A 28 -21.34 6.78 12.12
N ALA A 29 -22.48 6.10 12.02
CA ALA A 29 -22.58 4.66 12.24
C ALA A 29 -22.27 3.82 10.98
N PHE A 30 -22.56 4.36 9.79
CA PHE A 30 -22.47 3.66 8.50
C PHE A 30 -21.64 4.43 7.46
N GLY A 31 -21.09 5.59 7.80
CA GLY A 31 -20.14 6.29 6.93
C GLY A 31 -18.87 5.46 6.74
N PRO A 32 -18.15 5.68 5.63
CA PRO A 32 -16.90 4.98 5.37
C PRO A 32 -15.96 5.21 6.57
N LYS A 33 -15.52 4.11 7.19
CA LYS A 33 -14.43 4.20 8.17
C LYS A 33 -13.24 4.84 7.43
N PRO A 34 -12.53 5.81 8.04
CA PRO A 34 -11.28 6.27 7.47
C PRO A 34 -10.41 5.02 7.29
N ALA A 35 -10.05 4.75 6.04
CA ALA A 35 -9.06 3.72 5.78
C ALA A 35 -7.74 4.28 6.31
N GLU A 36 -7.10 3.57 7.25
CA GLU A 36 -5.76 3.93 7.71
C GLU A 36 -4.82 3.97 6.49
N GLY A 37 -3.96 4.99 6.41
CA GLY A 37 -3.10 5.24 5.25
C GLY A 37 -3.72 6.14 4.17
N SER A 38 -3.08 7.28 3.91
CA SER A 38 -3.44 8.20 2.82
C SER A 38 -3.06 7.70 1.44
N LYS A 39 -2.06 6.81 1.34
CA LYS A 39 -1.59 6.23 0.08
C LYS A 39 -2.10 4.80 -0.07
N SER A 40 -2.59 4.45 -1.25
CA SER A 40 -2.95 3.08 -1.66
C SER A 40 -1.89 2.58 -2.63
N VAL A 41 -1.21 1.50 -2.26
CA VAL A 41 -0.09 0.95 -3.03
C VAL A 41 -0.21 -0.56 -3.16
N VAL A 42 0.51 -1.11 -4.13
CA VAL A 42 0.56 -2.55 -4.39
C VAL A 42 2.00 -3.03 -4.24
N VAL A 43 2.20 -4.11 -3.49
CA VAL A 43 3.47 -4.83 -3.45
C VAL A 43 3.28 -6.22 -4.06
N GLU A 44 4.10 -6.55 -5.05
CA GLU A 44 4.09 -7.84 -5.73
C GLU A 44 5.38 -8.60 -5.45
N VAL A 45 5.27 -9.91 -5.26
CA VAL A 45 6.41 -10.82 -5.15
C VAL A 45 6.29 -11.85 -6.26
N GLU A 46 7.22 -11.83 -7.20
CA GLU A 46 7.33 -12.80 -8.30
C GLU A 46 8.46 -13.77 -7.99
N ASN A 47 8.15 -15.06 -7.79
CA ASN A 47 9.13 -16.07 -7.38
C ASN A 47 9.91 -16.68 -8.56
N ASP A 48 10.79 -17.64 -8.26
CA ASP A 48 11.61 -18.40 -9.21
C ASP A 48 10.81 -19.18 -10.27
N LYS A 49 9.50 -19.31 -10.09
CA LYS A 49 8.55 -19.96 -11.02
C LYS A 49 7.66 -18.98 -11.76
N ALA A 50 7.96 -17.68 -11.66
CA ALA A 50 7.13 -16.58 -12.18
C ALA A 50 5.70 -16.55 -11.60
N GLU A 51 5.48 -17.14 -10.42
CA GLU A 51 4.22 -17.01 -9.69
C GLU A 51 4.23 -15.68 -8.94
N VAL A 52 3.17 -14.88 -9.15
CA VAL A 52 3.03 -13.55 -8.55
C VAL A 52 2.08 -13.63 -7.36
N LYS A 53 2.54 -13.13 -6.22
CA LYS A 53 1.72 -12.89 -5.03
C LYS A 53 1.58 -11.40 -4.77
N THR A 54 0.34 -10.95 -4.57
CA THR A 54 0.02 -9.52 -4.46
C THR A 54 -0.43 -9.14 -3.05
N TYR A 55 0.12 -8.04 -2.54
CA TYR A 55 -0.20 -7.41 -1.28
C TYR A 55 -0.74 -6.00 -1.54
N ASN A 56 -1.98 -5.75 -1.16
CA ASN A 56 -2.55 -4.41 -1.22
C ASN A 56 -2.36 -3.75 0.14
N ALA A 57 -1.75 -2.57 0.14
CA ALA A 57 -1.48 -1.83 1.36
C ALA A 57 -2.08 -0.43 1.30
N LYS A 58 -2.47 0.05 2.47
CA LYS A 58 -2.67 1.47 2.70
C LYS A 58 -1.70 1.94 3.75
N THR A 59 -1.00 3.02 3.47
CA THR A 59 0.12 3.46 4.30
C THR A 59 0.30 4.98 4.28
N ASP A 60 0.94 5.50 5.33
CA ASP A 60 1.42 6.87 5.44
C ASP A 60 2.96 6.93 5.47
N VAL A 61 3.65 5.79 5.46
CA VAL A 61 5.12 5.69 5.60
C VAL A 61 5.85 6.29 4.40
N GLN A 62 7.06 6.81 4.61
CA GLN A 62 7.76 7.55 3.56
C GLN A 62 8.52 6.63 2.61
N TYR A 63 9.11 5.55 3.12
CA TYR A 63 10.01 4.68 2.37
C TYR A 63 9.51 3.23 2.27
N LEU A 64 9.93 2.53 1.22
CA LEU A 64 9.46 1.17 0.92
C LEU A 64 9.87 0.17 2.01
N SER A 65 11.00 0.35 2.68
CA SER A 65 11.39 -0.50 3.82
C SER A 65 10.39 -0.43 4.97
N GLU A 66 9.84 0.76 5.27
CA GLU A 66 8.83 0.92 6.32
C GLU A 66 7.51 0.25 5.90
N LEU A 67 7.13 0.35 4.61
CA LEU A 67 5.98 -0.36 4.06
C LEU A 67 6.17 -1.89 4.14
N MET A 68 7.38 -2.37 3.87
CA MET A 68 7.72 -3.79 4.01
C MET A 68 7.58 -4.27 5.47
N ASP A 69 7.97 -3.44 6.45
CA ASP A 69 7.77 -3.73 7.87
C ASP A 69 6.29 -3.75 8.27
N GLU A 70 5.48 -2.82 7.76
CA GLU A 70 4.03 -2.82 7.96
C GLU A 70 3.38 -4.08 7.37
N LEU A 71 3.78 -4.48 6.15
CA LEU A 71 3.30 -5.70 5.51
C LEU A 71 3.72 -6.94 6.30
N LYS A 72 4.95 -6.98 6.80
CA LYS A 72 5.46 -8.08 7.64
C LYS A 72 4.70 -8.20 8.96
N ALA A 73 4.24 -7.08 9.52
CA ALA A 73 3.47 -7.07 10.77
C ALA A 73 1.98 -7.43 10.57
N SER A 74 1.42 -7.15 9.39
CA SER A 74 -0.03 -7.24 9.14
C SER A 74 -0.47 -8.37 8.20
N THR A 75 0.47 -8.97 7.47
CA THR A 75 0.20 -10.00 6.46
C THR A 75 1.16 -11.19 6.62
N ASP A 76 1.16 -12.12 5.65
CA ASP A 76 2.14 -13.21 5.58
C ASP A 76 3.38 -12.87 4.73
N PHE A 77 3.54 -11.59 4.35
CA PHE A 77 4.76 -11.09 3.72
C PHE A 77 5.94 -11.24 4.67
N THR A 78 7.06 -11.77 4.19
CA THR A 78 8.30 -11.81 4.95
C THR A 78 9.46 -11.35 4.09
N TYR A 79 10.45 -10.72 4.72
CA TYR A 79 11.70 -10.41 4.07
C TYR A 79 12.86 -10.46 5.06
N GLU A 80 14.03 -10.75 4.53
CA GLU A 80 15.32 -10.67 5.20
C GLU A 80 16.30 -9.91 4.30
N GLY A 81 17.10 -9.04 4.90
CA GLY A 81 18.06 -8.25 4.16
C GLY A 81 19.16 -7.70 5.07
N THR A 82 20.21 -7.21 4.44
CA THR A 82 21.38 -6.61 5.08
C THR A 82 21.59 -5.22 4.52
N GLY A 83 21.71 -4.23 5.41
CA GLY A 83 22.08 -2.88 4.99
C GLY A 83 23.52 -2.83 4.47
N GLY A 84 23.73 -2.10 3.38
CA GLY A 84 25.04 -1.86 2.78
C GLY A 84 25.22 -0.40 2.36
N GLU A 85 26.37 -0.09 1.75
CA GLU A 85 26.72 1.26 1.28
C GLU A 85 25.73 1.81 0.23
N TYR A 86 25.12 0.92 -0.56
CA TYR A 86 24.18 1.24 -1.63
C TYR A 86 22.71 1.05 -1.24
N GLY A 87 22.43 0.84 0.06
CA GLY A 87 21.08 0.60 0.59
C GLY A 87 20.85 -0.84 1.05
N LEU A 88 19.59 -1.18 1.30
CA LEU A 88 19.15 -2.48 1.77
C LEU A 88 19.28 -3.53 0.67
N TYR A 89 20.18 -4.49 0.87
CA TYR A 89 20.28 -5.69 0.05
C TYR A 89 19.31 -6.75 0.56
N ILE A 90 18.36 -7.18 -0.28
CA ILE A 90 17.34 -8.16 0.08
C ILE A 90 17.85 -9.57 -0.24
N ASN A 91 17.97 -10.40 0.80
CA ASN A 91 18.45 -11.77 0.70
C ASN A 91 17.30 -12.76 0.45
N SER A 92 16.16 -12.55 1.12
CA SER A 92 15.02 -13.45 1.08
C SER A 92 13.71 -12.68 1.07
N VAL A 93 12.75 -13.15 0.27
CA VAL A 93 11.37 -12.66 0.28
C VAL A 93 10.44 -13.86 0.33
N ASN A 94 9.44 -13.84 1.21
CA ASN A 94 8.47 -14.92 1.43
C ASN A 94 9.13 -16.30 1.66
N GLY A 95 10.29 -16.31 2.30
CA GLY A 95 11.07 -17.52 2.61
C GLY A 95 11.89 -18.08 1.44
N LEU A 96 11.87 -17.44 0.27
CA LEU A 96 12.73 -17.79 -0.86
C LEU A 96 14.00 -16.94 -0.85
N THR A 97 15.13 -17.58 -0.59
CA THR A 97 16.45 -16.95 -0.57
C THR A 97 17.08 -16.96 -1.96
N ALA A 98 17.62 -15.80 -2.36
CA ALA A 98 18.45 -15.68 -3.55
C ALA A 98 19.93 -15.85 -3.18
N ASP A 99 20.67 -16.64 -3.96
CA ASP A 99 22.08 -16.96 -3.72
C ASP A 99 22.91 -16.64 -4.96
N TYR A 100 23.46 -15.43 -4.99
CA TYR A 100 24.21 -14.94 -6.13
C TYR A 100 25.47 -15.79 -6.40
N ASP A 101 26.15 -16.26 -5.35
CA ASP A 101 27.39 -17.04 -5.48
C ASP A 101 27.14 -18.43 -6.09
N LYS A 102 25.92 -18.97 -5.93
CA LYS A 102 25.56 -20.30 -6.40
C LYS A 102 25.06 -20.30 -7.84
N ASP A 103 24.12 -19.43 -8.17
CA ASP A 103 23.42 -19.44 -9.45
C ASP A 103 23.15 -18.04 -10.01
N GLY A 104 23.78 -16.99 -9.47
CA GLY A 104 23.59 -15.61 -9.92
C GLY A 104 22.22 -15.05 -9.56
N ALA A 105 21.47 -15.69 -8.66
CA ALA A 105 20.15 -15.22 -8.28
C ALA A 105 20.19 -13.99 -7.37
N TYR A 106 19.23 -13.08 -7.57
CA TYR A 106 19.01 -11.90 -6.74
C TYR A 106 17.53 -11.49 -6.73
N TRP A 107 17.16 -10.66 -5.75
CA TRP A 107 15.86 -10.01 -5.70
C TRP A 107 15.93 -8.63 -6.34
N ALA A 108 15.34 -8.48 -7.52
CA ALA A 108 15.20 -7.23 -8.23
C ALA A 108 14.01 -6.42 -7.70
N LEU A 109 14.18 -5.13 -7.47
CA LEU A 109 13.09 -4.21 -7.19
C LEU A 109 12.68 -3.50 -8.48
N TYR A 110 11.38 -3.54 -8.79
CA TYR A 110 10.76 -2.76 -9.86
C TYR A 110 9.73 -1.79 -9.28
N VAL A 111 9.66 -0.59 -9.85
CA VAL A 111 8.68 0.44 -9.51
C VAL A 111 7.85 0.72 -10.76
N ASN A 112 6.55 0.47 -10.70
CA ASN A 112 5.62 0.61 -11.83
C ASN A 112 6.08 -0.14 -13.11
N GLY A 113 6.78 -1.26 -12.92
CA GLY A 113 7.29 -2.10 -14.02
C GLY A 113 8.67 -1.70 -14.55
N GLU A 114 9.25 -0.60 -14.07
CA GLU A 114 10.61 -0.18 -14.42
C GLU A 114 11.61 -0.62 -13.34
N TYR A 115 12.84 -0.94 -13.74
CA TYR A 115 13.87 -1.35 -12.78
C TYR A 115 14.17 -0.22 -11.81
N GLY A 116 14.10 -0.51 -10.51
CA GLY A 116 14.27 0.45 -9.43
C GLY A 116 15.67 1.06 -9.43
N GLN A 117 15.76 2.35 -9.16
CA GLN A 117 17.04 3.08 -9.08
C GLN A 117 17.57 3.21 -7.64
N TYR A 118 16.77 2.81 -6.65
CA TYR A 118 17.07 2.92 -5.24
C TYR A 118 16.89 1.58 -4.54
N GLY A 119 17.64 1.37 -3.45
CA GLY A 119 17.32 0.32 -2.48
C GLY A 119 15.98 0.59 -1.81
N ALA A 120 15.34 -0.45 -1.27
CA ALA A 120 14.02 -0.32 -0.65
C ALA A 120 14.00 0.64 0.56
N ASP A 121 15.12 0.82 1.25
CA ASP A 121 15.30 1.80 2.34
C ASP A 121 15.39 3.26 1.88
N GLN A 122 15.58 3.49 0.59
CA GLN A 122 15.69 4.82 -0.02
C GLN A 122 14.59 5.10 -1.03
N GLN A 123 13.88 4.06 -1.50
CA GLN A 123 12.78 4.17 -2.45
C GLN A 123 11.58 4.86 -1.81
N PRO A 124 11.16 6.05 -2.29
CA PRO A 124 9.98 6.72 -1.78
C PRO A 124 8.71 5.95 -2.11
N VAL A 125 7.73 6.02 -1.20
CA VAL A 125 6.39 5.46 -1.38
C VAL A 125 5.42 6.53 -1.83
N ASN A 126 4.89 6.45 -3.06
CA ASN A 126 3.86 7.36 -3.56
C ASN A 126 2.52 6.66 -3.75
N ASP A 127 1.44 7.43 -3.69
CA ASP A 127 0.08 6.92 -3.89
C ASP A 127 -0.09 6.34 -5.30
N GLY A 128 -0.75 5.18 -5.39
CA GLY A 128 -1.05 4.49 -6.64
C GLY A 128 0.11 3.70 -7.25
N GLU A 129 1.28 3.65 -6.60
CA GLU A 129 2.43 2.92 -7.12
C GLU A 129 2.36 1.41 -6.86
N THR A 130 2.99 0.67 -7.77
CA THR A 130 3.25 -0.77 -7.63
C THR A 130 4.75 -1.01 -7.46
N TYR A 131 5.12 -1.69 -6.39
CA TYR A 131 6.48 -2.17 -6.14
C TYR A 131 6.52 -3.67 -6.35
N ARG A 132 7.41 -4.17 -7.19
CA ARG A 132 7.58 -5.61 -7.40
C ARG A 132 8.97 -6.06 -6.97
N PHE A 133 9.02 -7.03 -6.07
CA PHE A 133 10.20 -7.83 -5.80
C PHE A 133 10.15 -9.06 -6.70
N LYS A 134 11.10 -9.17 -7.62
CA LYS A 134 11.14 -10.27 -8.59
C LYS A 134 12.43 -11.06 -8.40
N TYR A 135 12.29 -12.37 -8.30
CA TYR A 135 13.42 -13.29 -8.31
C TYR A 135 13.99 -13.35 -9.72
N GLU A 136 15.24 -12.95 -9.89
CA GLU A 136 15.93 -12.97 -11.17
C GLU A 136 17.25 -13.70 -11.05
N ILE A 137 17.68 -14.31 -12.16
CA ILE A 137 18.99 -14.93 -12.31
C ILE A 137 19.77 -14.05 -13.27
N TYR A 138 20.95 -13.61 -12.87
CA TYR A 138 21.88 -12.92 -13.75
C TYR A 138 22.30 -13.86 -14.89
N ASP A 139 21.94 -13.50 -16.12
CA ASP A 139 22.32 -14.22 -17.33
C ASP A 139 23.19 -13.31 -18.20
N GLU A 140 24.48 -13.66 -18.28
CA GLU A 140 25.50 -12.96 -19.03
C GLU A 140 25.28 -13.02 -20.57
N SER A 141 24.37 -13.88 -21.05
CA SER A 141 24.13 -14.11 -22.49
C SER A 141 23.38 -12.98 -23.23
N TYR A 142 22.88 -11.96 -22.51
CA TYR A 142 22.17 -10.82 -23.11
C TYR A 142 23.07 -9.62 -23.50
N ASP A 143 24.37 -9.66 -23.19
CA ASP A 143 25.30 -8.54 -23.40
C ASP A 143 26.28 -8.76 -24.58
N GLY A 144 25.93 -9.65 -25.54
CA GLY A 144 26.74 -10.03 -26.71
C GLY A 144 26.23 -9.53 -28.06
#